data_AF-A0A8B5XC49-F1
#
_entry.id   AF-A0A8B5XC49-F1
#
_cell.length_a   1.000
_cell.length_b   1.000
_cell.length_c   1.000
_cell.angle_alpha   90.00
_cell.angle_beta   90.00
_cell.angle_gamma   90.00
#
_symmetry.space_group_name_H-M   'P 1'
#
loop_
_entity.id
_entity.type
_entity.pdbx_description
1 polymer ?
#
loop_
_entity_poly.entity_id
_entity_poly.type
_entity_poly.pdbx_seq_one_letter_code
_entity_poly.pdbx_strand_id
1 'polypeptide(L)'
;MEGQVSMKRSSLLIVMVLTLLISAVGTVAASEESTECETAGPDGVSICGEILDHWNDYGGPDTYGYPLAPAADELNSDTDKTMTVQYFAHARLEIHPEFEGTPYYVQAGRLGAELLAKDGIDWRDFDEGDPDDPTWSEPTGQSIAPEFQEYWESTGTGTANGLDAFQSSLALFGYPISPAEYADDDETLIQWFERSRLEMDADGNIAMAPLGDERVASTDQPELAFEEFDTRLQEILDEHGDTGIGAWMESSEFGDFEWQAGVANDETDEPYTLETHHRVGSVTKPLTALVVLDLVEEGLLDLDDPVDQWFPELDGSDEVTVRMLGNMTSGIYSYTDTIAWLSATLEDPEQEWDPEDLLWYGFEMTDTAEPDGSWHYSNTNYIMLGLIVEELTGDDFGTALEERVLQPLGLDHTSFPDDGEMPEPYARALYTGSPAAGEQDSTNWHPSVSWTAGQVISTAGDMLQYAPELAESQLLSDDVDAERLSLIQVVDDDEWDVEAMGDEPPGYGFGVMYSDGWYTHNGVLFGYTTMVAYHPGYDVSLVVFGNGEAIGPDGTIATFVAFAEITELLEDADLD
;
A
#
# COMPACT_ATOMS: atom_id res chain seq x y z
N MET A 1 -34.29 -10.89 6.10
CA MET A 1 -34.09 -9.53 5.59
C MET A 1 -33.38 -8.78 6.72
N GLU A 2 -32.10 -9.02 7.00
CA GLU A 2 -31.04 -9.47 6.07
C GLU A 2 -31.01 -8.51 4.87
N GLY A 3 -30.44 -7.32 5.07
CA GLY A 3 -29.64 -6.69 4.03
C GLY A 3 -28.25 -7.26 4.19
N GLN A 4 -27.77 -7.98 3.19
CA GLN A 4 -26.39 -8.44 3.12
C GLN A 4 -25.68 -7.35 2.31
N VAL A 5 -24.83 -6.56 2.97
CA VAL A 5 -23.94 -5.64 2.27
C VAL A 5 -22.97 -6.50 1.45
N SER A 6 -22.69 -6.07 0.23
CA SER A 6 -21.63 -6.69 -0.58
C SER A 6 -20.41 -5.79 -0.46
N MET A 7 -19.36 -6.29 0.19
CA MET A 7 -18.01 -5.79 -0.06
C MET A 7 -17.72 -5.87 -1.57
N LYS A 8 -16.77 -5.04 -2.05
CA LYS A 8 -16.24 -5.17 -3.41
C LYS A 8 -15.34 -6.42 -3.49
N ARG A 9 -14.64 -6.58 -4.61
CA ARG A 9 -13.68 -7.70 -4.79
C ARG A 9 -12.32 -7.42 -4.16
N SER A 10 -11.88 -6.16 -4.12
CA SER A 10 -10.56 -5.72 -3.65
C SER A 10 -10.39 -5.96 -2.14
N SER A 11 -11.28 -5.41 -1.31
CA SER A 11 -11.26 -5.65 0.15
C SER A 11 -11.44 -7.12 0.54
N LEU A 12 -12.14 -7.90 -0.29
CA LEU A 12 -12.23 -9.36 -0.10
C LEU A 12 -10.87 -10.06 -0.29
N LEU A 13 -9.98 -9.50 -1.12
CA LEU A 13 -8.63 -10.02 -1.38
C LEU A 13 -7.73 -9.78 -0.16
N ILE A 14 -7.65 -8.52 0.31
CA ILE A 14 -6.81 -8.09 1.44
C ILE A 14 -7.18 -8.87 2.71
N VAL A 15 -8.47 -8.98 3.05
CA VAL A 15 -8.92 -9.74 4.24
C VAL A 15 -8.61 -11.25 4.12
N MET A 16 -8.63 -11.81 2.90
CA MET A 16 -8.27 -13.22 2.67
C MET A 16 -6.76 -13.46 2.86
N VAL A 17 -5.89 -12.65 2.24
CA VAL A 17 -4.44 -12.74 2.44
C VAL A 17 -4.08 -12.70 3.93
N LEU A 18 -4.71 -11.82 4.70
CA LEU A 18 -4.49 -11.67 6.15
C LEU A 18 -5.08 -12.79 7.02
N THR A 19 -5.96 -13.65 6.47
CA THR A 19 -6.47 -14.87 7.12
C THR A 19 -5.90 -16.17 6.54
N LEU A 20 -4.76 -16.03 5.84
CA LEU A 20 -3.96 -17.05 5.13
C LEU A 20 -4.52 -17.47 3.75
N LEU A 21 -3.85 -16.98 2.68
CA LEU A 21 -4.12 -17.11 1.23
C LEU A 21 -5.25 -16.15 0.75
N ILE A 22 -5.13 -15.35 -0.34
CA ILE A 22 -5.12 -15.73 -1.78
C ILE A 22 -4.64 -14.54 -2.71
N SER A 23 -4.09 -14.85 -3.90
CA SER A 23 -3.24 -14.15 -4.94
C SER A 23 -3.91 -13.13 -5.96
N ALA A 24 -3.34 -12.40 -6.98
CA ALA A 24 -2.00 -11.92 -7.50
C ALA A 24 -1.81 -11.62 -9.07
N VAL A 25 -1.04 -10.55 -9.48
CA VAL A 25 0.07 -10.41 -10.54
C VAL A 25 -0.02 -9.39 -11.76
N GLY A 26 0.90 -8.38 -11.93
CA GLY A 26 1.06 -7.60 -13.22
C GLY A 26 2.00 -6.34 -13.52
N THR A 27 2.81 -5.77 -12.60
CA THR A 27 3.81 -4.60 -12.60
C THR A 27 4.36 -3.79 -13.85
N VAL A 28 4.90 -2.53 -13.62
CA VAL A 28 6.23 -1.91 -14.08
C VAL A 28 6.35 -0.33 -14.22
N ALA A 29 7.53 0.28 -13.89
CA ALA A 29 7.84 1.74 -13.72
C ALA A 29 8.74 2.51 -14.78
N ALA A 30 9.25 3.73 -14.48
CA ALA A 30 9.85 4.77 -15.38
C ALA A 30 11.23 5.42 -14.96
N SER A 31 11.67 6.60 -15.53
CA SER A 31 13.00 7.26 -15.23
C SER A 31 13.15 8.79 -15.58
N GLU A 32 14.14 9.50 -14.97
CA GLU A 32 14.35 10.98 -14.90
C GLU A 32 15.03 11.74 -16.10
N GLU A 33 14.78 13.08 -16.24
CA GLU A 33 15.71 14.22 -15.88
C GLU A 33 15.41 15.57 -16.64
N SER A 34 15.19 16.72 -15.94
CA SER A 34 15.68 18.08 -16.33
C SER A 34 15.38 19.18 -15.27
N THR A 35 16.06 20.34 -15.30
CA THR A 35 16.23 21.23 -14.11
C THR A 35 16.25 22.77 -14.30
N GLU A 36 15.44 23.37 -15.19
CA GLU A 36 15.11 24.83 -15.12
C GLU A 36 13.68 25.06 -14.61
N CYS A 37 13.42 26.14 -13.85
CA CYS A 37 12.12 26.41 -13.21
C CYS A 37 11.75 27.91 -13.18
N GLU A 38 10.45 28.23 -13.27
CA GLU A 38 9.88 29.57 -13.04
C GLU A 38 8.74 29.52 -12.01
N THR A 39 8.65 30.55 -11.17
CA THR A 39 7.59 30.72 -10.16
C THR A 39 6.45 31.58 -10.73
N ALA A 40 5.24 31.03 -10.77
CA ALA A 40 4.07 31.65 -11.38
C ALA A 40 2.89 31.81 -10.39
N GLY A 41 1.86 32.55 -10.81
CA GLY A 41 0.62 32.73 -10.04
C GLY A 41 0.74 33.69 -8.84
N PRO A 42 -0.38 33.89 -8.10
CA PRO A 42 -0.40 34.70 -6.89
C PRO A 42 0.23 33.99 -5.69
N ASP A 43 0.15 32.66 -5.64
CA ASP A 43 0.55 31.83 -4.49
C ASP A 43 2.00 31.34 -4.56
N GLY A 44 2.66 31.49 -5.71
CA GLY A 44 4.11 31.28 -5.85
C GLY A 44 4.51 29.81 -6.05
N VAL A 45 3.63 29.01 -6.64
CA VAL A 45 3.93 27.67 -7.13
C VAL A 45 4.93 27.74 -8.28
N SER A 46 5.83 26.75 -8.39
CA SER A 46 6.85 26.71 -9.44
C SER A 46 6.56 25.61 -10.47
N ILE A 47 6.82 25.95 -11.74
CA ILE A 47 6.73 25.07 -12.91
C ILE A 47 8.16 24.77 -13.33
N CYS A 48 8.48 23.53 -13.70
CA CYS A 48 9.84 23.11 -14.02
C CYS A 48 9.93 22.30 -15.32
N GLY A 49 11.12 22.25 -15.91
CA GLY A 49 11.51 21.39 -17.01
C GLY A 49 10.61 21.48 -18.24
N GLU A 50 10.31 20.33 -18.82
CA GLU A 50 9.54 20.21 -20.07
C GLU A 50 8.07 20.68 -19.91
N ILE A 51 7.51 20.63 -18.69
CA ILE A 51 6.18 21.23 -18.38
C ILE A 51 6.25 22.76 -18.46
N LEU A 52 7.34 23.39 -17.97
CA LEU A 52 7.53 24.85 -18.08
C LEU A 52 7.68 25.30 -19.54
N ASP A 53 8.46 24.57 -20.34
CA ASP A 53 8.63 24.88 -21.75
C ASP A 53 7.30 24.69 -22.51
N HIS A 54 6.59 23.58 -22.30
CA HIS A 54 5.26 23.34 -22.90
C HIS A 54 4.23 24.40 -22.50
N TRP A 55 4.13 24.73 -21.21
CA TRP A 55 3.21 25.76 -20.71
C TRP A 55 3.48 27.11 -21.38
N ASN A 56 4.74 27.53 -21.51
CA ASN A 56 5.10 28.77 -22.21
C ASN A 56 4.77 28.74 -23.72
N ASP A 57 5.07 27.64 -24.41
CA ASP A 57 4.95 27.55 -25.87
C ASP A 57 3.47 27.46 -26.33
N TYR A 58 2.59 26.89 -25.51
CA TYR A 58 1.15 26.73 -25.79
C TYR A 58 0.24 27.79 -25.11
N GLY A 59 0.79 28.94 -24.70
CA GLY A 59 -0.01 30.13 -24.31
C GLY A 59 -0.07 30.44 -22.81
N GLY A 60 0.46 29.55 -21.96
CA GLY A 60 0.69 29.77 -20.53
C GLY A 60 -0.55 30.19 -19.77
N PRO A 61 -0.52 31.33 -19.03
CA PRO A 61 -1.61 31.71 -18.13
C PRO A 61 -2.87 32.18 -18.87
N ASP A 62 -2.78 32.52 -20.16
CA ASP A 62 -3.94 32.85 -21.01
C ASP A 62 -4.61 31.58 -21.59
N THR A 63 -4.08 30.38 -21.30
CA THR A 63 -4.60 29.09 -21.80
C THR A 63 -4.77 28.06 -20.69
N TYR A 64 -3.70 27.64 -20.02
CA TYR A 64 -3.78 26.68 -18.91
C TYR A 64 -4.13 27.34 -17.57
N GLY A 65 -3.95 28.66 -17.46
CA GLY A 65 -4.02 29.38 -16.20
C GLY A 65 -2.72 29.27 -15.40
N TYR A 66 -2.78 29.58 -14.11
CA TYR A 66 -1.64 29.45 -13.21
C TYR A 66 -1.58 28.04 -12.60
N PRO A 67 -0.38 27.55 -12.24
CA PRO A 67 -0.22 26.27 -11.55
C PRO A 67 -0.85 26.33 -10.16
N LEU A 68 -1.53 25.25 -9.77
CA LEU A 68 -2.25 25.09 -8.51
C LEU A 68 -1.40 24.38 -7.46
N ALA A 69 -0.68 23.35 -7.89
CA ALA A 69 0.21 22.52 -7.09
C ALA A 69 1.61 22.41 -7.73
N PRO A 70 2.65 21.99 -6.99
CA PRO A 70 3.90 21.50 -7.58
C PRO A 70 3.65 20.39 -8.61
N ALA A 71 4.68 20.04 -9.39
CA ALA A 71 4.63 18.79 -10.14
C ALA A 71 4.78 17.60 -9.16
N ALA A 72 4.04 16.53 -9.42
CA ALA A 72 4.01 15.27 -8.68
C ALA A 72 3.87 14.11 -9.69
N ASP A 73 4.01 12.87 -9.26
CA ASP A 73 3.78 11.71 -10.11
C ASP A 73 2.38 11.11 -9.80
N GLU A 74 1.48 11.04 -10.80
CA GLU A 74 0.13 10.44 -10.68
C GLU A 74 0.05 9.14 -11.50
N LEU A 75 -0.83 8.21 -11.10
CA LEU A 75 -1.21 7.06 -11.92
C LEU A 75 -2.21 7.47 -13.02
N ASN A 76 -1.85 7.33 -14.29
CA ASN A 76 -2.73 7.64 -15.41
C ASN A 76 -3.70 6.47 -15.71
N SER A 77 -4.96 6.63 -15.32
CA SER A 77 -6.02 5.61 -15.37
C SER A 77 -6.53 5.19 -16.77
N ASP A 78 -5.99 5.76 -17.86
CA ASP A 78 -6.17 5.25 -19.23
C ASP A 78 -5.01 4.33 -19.69
N THR A 79 -3.88 4.30 -18.96
CA THR A 79 -2.64 3.65 -19.40
C THR A 79 -1.89 2.83 -18.34
N ASP A 80 -2.36 2.85 -17.09
CA ASP A 80 -1.80 2.11 -15.94
C ASP A 80 -0.30 2.39 -15.72
N LYS A 81 0.08 3.66 -15.90
CA LYS A 81 1.44 4.17 -15.72
C LYS A 81 1.47 5.33 -14.76
N THR A 82 2.46 5.33 -13.87
CA THR A 82 2.91 6.55 -13.18
C THR A 82 3.47 7.55 -14.19
N MET A 83 3.01 8.80 -14.14
CA MET A 83 3.41 9.88 -15.04
C MET A 83 3.62 11.17 -14.24
N THR A 84 4.67 11.93 -14.54
CA THR A 84 4.87 13.24 -13.90
C THR A 84 3.83 14.23 -14.42
N VAL A 85 2.99 14.73 -13.52
CA VAL A 85 1.91 15.66 -13.80
C VAL A 85 2.09 16.99 -13.08
N GLN A 86 1.40 18.04 -13.56
CA GLN A 86 1.19 19.26 -12.80
C GLN A 86 -0.18 19.88 -13.10
N TYR A 87 -0.90 20.30 -12.05
CA TYR A 87 -2.21 20.94 -12.17
C TYR A 87 -2.12 22.46 -12.39
N PHE A 88 -2.94 22.95 -13.31
CA PHE A 88 -3.19 24.35 -13.62
C PHE A 88 -4.70 24.58 -13.70
N ALA A 89 -5.17 25.81 -13.46
CA ALA A 89 -6.61 26.13 -13.37
C ALA A 89 -7.50 25.48 -14.46
N HIS A 90 -7.04 25.39 -15.71
CA HIS A 90 -7.81 24.80 -16.82
C HIS A 90 -7.41 23.37 -17.23
N ALA A 91 -6.30 22.80 -16.72
CA ALA A 91 -5.81 21.48 -17.14
C ALA A 91 -4.78 20.86 -16.17
N ARG A 92 -4.72 19.52 -16.11
CA ARG A 92 -3.51 18.77 -15.75
C ARG A 92 -2.58 18.72 -16.97
N LEU A 93 -1.28 18.95 -16.82
CA LEU A 93 -0.29 18.61 -17.84
C LEU A 93 0.47 17.34 -17.43
N GLU A 94 0.76 16.45 -18.37
CA GLU A 94 1.29 15.09 -18.16
C GLU A 94 2.54 14.87 -19.03
N ILE A 95 3.63 14.33 -18.45
CA ILE A 95 4.83 13.91 -19.20
C ILE A 95 4.67 12.47 -19.69
N HIS A 96 4.86 12.24 -20.98
CA HIS A 96 4.79 10.92 -21.64
C HIS A 96 6.16 10.45 -22.16
N PRO A 97 6.91 9.62 -21.41
CA PRO A 97 8.21 9.09 -21.83
C PRO A 97 8.21 8.38 -23.20
N GLU A 98 7.13 7.65 -23.56
CA GLU A 98 6.99 7.01 -24.87
C GLU A 98 6.99 7.97 -26.08
N PHE A 99 6.81 9.27 -25.85
CA PHE A 99 6.74 10.31 -26.87
C PHE A 99 7.98 11.23 -26.89
N GLU A 100 9.10 10.80 -26.29
CA GLU A 100 10.39 11.52 -26.25
C GLU A 100 10.80 12.09 -27.62
N GLY A 101 11.14 13.38 -27.65
CA GLY A 101 11.55 14.07 -28.88
C GLY A 101 10.43 14.30 -29.90
N THR A 102 9.16 14.15 -29.51
CA THR A 102 7.98 14.48 -30.32
C THR A 102 7.15 15.60 -29.67
N PRO A 103 6.23 16.26 -30.40
CA PRO A 103 5.36 17.31 -29.84
C PRO A 103 4.32 16.82 -28.82
N TYR A 104 4.27 15.51 -28.58
CA TYR A 104 3.34 14.84 -27.66
C TYR A 104 4.02 14.39 -26.36
N TYR A 105 5.27 14.80 -26.12
CA TYR A 105 6.01 14.48 -24.89
C TYR A 105 5.37 15.10 -23.63
N VAL A 106 4.70 16.25 -23.78
CA VAL A 106 3.79 16.80 -22.77
C VAL A 106 2.40 16.94 -23.39
N GLN A 107 1.36 16.51 -22.67
CA GLN A 107 -0.05 16.60 -23.10
C GLN A 107 -0.93 17.11 -21.95
N ALA A 108 -2.15 17.55 -22.25
CA ALA A 108 -3.13 17.91 -21.22
C ALA A 108 -3.97 16.67 -20.82
N GLY A 109 -4.08 16.34 -19.54
CA GLY A 109 -4.80 15.14 -19.07
C GLY A 109 -6.27 15.09 -19.46
N ARG A 110 -6.90 13.91 -19.40
CA ARG A 110 -8.27 13.68 -19.88
C ARG A 110 -9.34 14.07 -18.85
N LEU A 111 -9.11 15.21 -18.15
CA LEU A 111 -9.98 15.76 -17.11
C LEU A 111 -11.44 15.95 -17.56
N GLY A 112 -11.69 16.15 -18.85
CA GLY A 112 -13.06 16.27 -19.37
C GLY A 112 -13.80 14.93 -19.47
N ALA A 113 -13.08 13.82 -19.66
CA ALA A 113 -13.62 12.47 -19.56
C ALA A 113 -13.61 11.96 -18.10
N GLU A 114 -12.58 12.27 -17.32
CA GLU A 114 -12.42 11.88 -15.91
C GLU A 114 -13.53 12.51 -15.04
N LEU A 115 -13.78 13.82 -15.13
CA LEU A 115 -14.84 14.48 -14.34
C LEU A 115 -16.26 14.03 -14.73
N LEU A 116 -16.50 13.67 -16.00
CA LEU A 116 -17.76 13.04 -16.40
C LEU A 116 -17.92 11.64 -15.77
N ALA A 117 -16.83 10.86 -15.68
CA ALA A 117 -16.86 9.57 -15.02
C ALA A 117 -17.14 9.71 -13.50
N LYS A 118 -16.55 10.72 -12.84
CA LYS A 118 -16.82 11.08 -11.44
C LYS A 118 -18.29 11.44 -11.19
N ASP A 119 -18.90 12.23 -12.08
CA ASP A 119 -20.35 12.52 -12.07
C ASP A 119 -21.24 11.27 -12.38
N GLY A 120 -20.64 10.09 -12.61
CA GLY A 120 -21.35 8.85 -12.92
C GLY A 120 -21.84 8.74 -14.37
N ILE A 121 -21.25 9.51 -15.29
CA ILE A 121 -21.66 9.64 -16.69
C ILE A 121 -20.61 8.99 -17.60
N ASP A 122 -20.86 7.75 -18.04
CA ASP A 122 -20.10 7.20 -19.17
C ASP A 122 -20.49 7.96 -20.45
N TRP A 123 -19.60 8.81 -20.94
CA TRP A 123 -19.78 9.59 -22.16
C TRP A 123 -20.02 8.72 -23.41
N ARG A 124 -19.73 7.42 -23.35
CA ARG A 124 -20.00 6.45 -24.43
C ARG A 124 -21.50 6.10 -24.57
N ASP A 125 -22.33 6.43 -23.57
CA ASP A 125 -23.79 6.25 -23.61
C ASP A 125 -24.55 7.47 -24.20
N PHE A 126 -23.86 8.56 -24.59
CA PHE A 126 -24.48 9.66 -25.33
C PHE A 126 -24.88 9.23 -26.76
N ASP A 127 -26.05 9.71 -27.25
CA ASP A 127 -26.51 9.47 -28.63
C ASP A 127 -25.46 9.98 -29.66
N GLU A 128 -25.14 9.16 -30.69
CA GLU A 128 -24.23 9.53 -31.78
C GLU A 128 -24.74 10.75 -32.59
N GLY A 129 -23.80 11.61 -33.01
CA GLY A 129 -24.03 12.73 -33.91
C GLY A 129 -24.28 12.31 -35.38
N ASP A 130 -24.50 13.28 -36.27
CA ASP A 130 -24.69 13.02 -37.70
C ASP A 130 -23.33 12.82 -38.42
N PRO A 131 -23.02 11.62 -38.95
CA PRO A 131 -21.75 11.37 -39.64
C PRO A 131 -21.62 12.03 -41.02
N ASP A 132 -22.66 12.72 -41.52
CA ASP A 132 -22.55 13.65 -42.65
C ASP A 132 -22.13 15.09 -42.22
N ASP A 133 -21.97 15.37 -40.92
CA ASP A 133 -21.51 16.68 -40.41
C ASP A 133 -19.98 16.88 -40.57
N PRO A 134 -19.51 18.07 -41.04
CA PRO A 134 -18.07 18.32 -41.24
C PRO A 134 -17.22 18.38 -39.96
N THR A 135 -17.82 18.41 -38.77
CA THR A 135 -17.13 18.40 -37.47
C THR A 135 -17.20 17.06 -36.73
N TRP A 136 -17.78 16.03 -37.36
CA TRP A 136 -17.98 14.71 -36.75
C TRP A 136 -16.67 13.92 -36.55
N SER A 137 -16.59 13.23 -35.42
CA SER A 137 -15.43 12.50 -34.90
C SER A 137 -15.67 10.99 -34.95
N GLU A 138 -14.97 10.26 -35.84
CA GLU A 138 -15.04 8.78 -35.89
C GLU A 138 -14.63 8.09 -34.57
N PRO A 139 -13.63 8.57 -33.80
CA PRO A 139 -13.27 7.97 -32.51
C PRO A 139 -14.33 8.06 -31.40
N THR A 140 -15.18 9.10 -31.40
CA THR A 140 -16.13 9.38 -30.29
C THR A 140 -17.59 9.39 -30.71
N GLY A 141 -17.91 9.36 -32.00
CA GLY A 141 -19.27 9.45 -32.53
C GLY A 141 -19.91 10.83 -32.44
N GLN A 142 -19.23 11.82 -31.84
CA GLN A 142 -19.75 13.16 -31.56
C GLN A 142 -19.28 14.22 -32.57
N SER A 143 -19.87 15.42 -32.50
CA SER A 143 -19.55 16.55 -33.38
C SER A 143 -19.31 17.82 -32.56
N ILE A 144 -18.37 18.67 -32.99
CA ILE A 144 -18.11 19.97 -32.34
C ILE A 144 -19.28 20.91 -32.63
N ALA A 145 -19.93 21.47 -31.61
CA ALA A 145 -21.09 22.32 -31.83
C ALA A 145 -20.72 23.57 -32.66
N PRO A 146 -21.60 24.03 -33.59
CA PRO A 146 -21.34 25.22 -34.42
C PRO A 146 -21.02 26.49 -33.62
N GLU A 147 -21.54 26.58 -32.39
CA GLU A 147 -21.27 27.62 -31.40
C GLU A 147 -19.79 27.62 -30.95
N PHE A 148 -19.20 26.44 -30.72
CA PHE A 148 -17.83 26.28 -30.25
C PHE A 148 -16.78 26.15 -31.37
N GLN A 149 -17.18 25.83 -32.60
CA GLN A 149 -16.26 25.52 -33.71
C GLN A 149 -15.20 26.61 -33.96
N GLU A 150 -15.57 27.90 -34.06
CA GLU A 150 -14.58 28.97 -34.32
C GLU A 150 -13.60 29.15 -33.14
N TYR A 151 -14.02 28.87 -31.91
CA TYR A 151 -13.13 28.89 -30.73
C TYR A 151 -12.16 27.69 -30.76
N TRP A 152 -12.70 26.47 -30.92
CA TRP A 152 -11.91 25.24 -31.00
C TRP A 152 -10.88 25.32 -32.14
N GLU A 153 -11.24 25.80 -33.33
CA GLU A 153 -10.32 25.95 -34.47
C GLU A 153 -9.28 27.09 -34.32
N SER A 154 -9.47 28.05 -33.40
CA SER A 154 -8.60 29.25 -33.32
C SER A 154 -7.81 29.42 -32.03
N THR A 155 -8.26 28.83 -30.91
CA THR A 155 -7.55 28.91 -29.62
C THR A 155 -6.28 28.05 -29.63
N GLY A 156 -6.29 26.88 -30.30
CA GLY A 156 -5.10 26.05 -30.51
C GLY A 156 -4.04 26.61 -31.48
N THR A 157 -4.02 27.91 -31.78
CA THR A 157 -3.14 28.47 -32.84
C THR A 157 -1.68 28.72 -32.43
N GLY A 158 -1.25 28.18 -31.29
CA GLY A 158 0.18 28.00 -30.98
C GLY A 158 0.85 27.08 -31.99
N THR A 159 1.74 27.62 -32.83
CA THR A 159 2.60 26.83 -33.75
C THR A 159 3.83 26.26 -33.04
N ALA A 160 3.72 26.00 -31.75
CA ALA A 160 4.72 25.35 -30.91
C ALA A 160 5.01 23.93 -31.42
N ASN A 161 6.24 23.48 -31.24
CA ASN A 161 6.74 22.13 -31.58
C ASN A 161 6.44 21.56 -32.99
N GLY A 162 5.85 22.33 -33.90
CA GLY A 162 5.64 21.98 -35.31
C GLY A 162 4.31 21.29 -35.64
N LEU A 163 3.34 21.28 -34.72
CA LEU A 163 1.97 20.87 -35.00
C LEU A 163 1.26 21.85 -35.94
N ASP A 164 0.23 21.38 -36.65
CA ASP A 164 -0.76 22.28 -37.29
C ASP A 164 -1.91 22.63 -36.34
N ALA A 165 -2.71 23.65 -36.69
CA ALA A 165 -3.75 24.18 -35.80
C ALA A 165 -4.80 23.14 -35.39
N PHE A 166 -5.13 22.15 -36.23
CA PHE A 166 -6.05 21.08 -35.85
C PHE A 166 -5.41 20.13 -34.84
N GLN A 167 -4.13 19.79 -35.03
CA GLN A 167 -3.38 18.96 -34.09
C GLN A 167 -3.18 19.64 -32.74
N SER A 168 -2.88 20.95 -32.72
CA SER A 168 -2.74 21.73 -31.48
C SER A 168 -4.07 21.88 -30.75
N SER A 169 -5.19 22.11 -31.46
CA SER A 169 -6.53 22.10 -30.84
C SER A 169 -6.91 20.73 -30.28
N LEU A 170 -6.57 19.64 -30.98
CA LEU A 170 -6.78 18.29 -30.48
C LEU A 170 -5.92 17.97 -29.24
N ALA A 171 -4.70 18.48 -29.17
CA ALA A 171 -3.82 18.32 -28.01
C ALA A 171 -4.27 19.13 -26.79
N LEU A 172 -4.91 20.29 -27.00
CA LEU A 172 -5.46 21.14 -25.94
C LEU A 172 -6.81 20.64 -25.43
N PHE A 173 -7.74 20.33 -26.33
CA PHE A 173 -9.14 20.06 -25.97
C PHE A 173 -9.51 18.57 -25.93
N GLY A 174 -8.86 17.74 -26.75
CA GLY A 174 -9.33 16.39 -27.08
C GLY A 174 -10.45 16.37 -28.14
N TYR A 175 -10.93 15.17 -28.48
CA TYR A 175 -12.15 15.03 -29.30
C TYR A 175 -13.40 15.44 -28.49
N PRO A 176 -14.50 15.91 -29.13
CA PRO A 176 -15.77 16.07 -28.43
C PRO A 176 -16.27 14.72 -27.93
N ILE A 177 -16.80 14.67 -26.70
CA ILE A 177 -17.36 13.46 -26.08
C ILE A 177 -18.82 13.61 -25.67
N SER A 178 -19.36 14.83 -25.59
CA SER A 178 -20.81 15.06 -25.40
C SER A 178 -21.42 15.85 -26.58
N PRO A 179 -22.76 15.81 -26.75
CA PRO A 179 -23.47 16.92 -27.40
C PRO A 179 -23.31 18.23 -26.60
N ALA A 180 -23.65 19.36 -27.22
CA ALA A 180 -23.73 20.63 -26.50
C ALA A 180 -25.12 20.81 -25.86
N GLU A 181 -25.15 21.02 -24.55
CA GLU A 181 -26.39 21.18 -23.75
C GLU A 181 -26.29 22.43 -22.86
N TYR A 182 -27.41 22.86 -22.26
CA TYR A 182 -27.40 23.94 -21.28
C TYR A 182 -27.17 23.37 -19.88
N ALA A 183 -26.37 24.08 -19.08
CA ALA A 183 -26.19 23.77 -17.66
C ALA A 183 -27.48 24.04 -16.85
N ASP A 184 -27.47 23.61 -15.59
CA ASP A 184 -28.59 23.75 -14.62
C ASP A 184 -29.05 25.21 -14.36
N ASP A 185 -28.34 26.21 -14.87
CA ASP A 185 -28.69 27.63 -14.80
C ASP A 185 -29.66 28.10 -15.92
N ASP A 186 -29.93 27.28 -16.95
CA ASP A 186 -30.66 27.64 -18.18
C ASP A 186 -30.01 28.82 -18.99
N GLU A 187 -28.80 29.28 -18.63
CA GLU A 187 -28.14 30.47 -19.19
C GLU A 187 -26.75 30.19 -19.81
N THR A 188 -26.03 29.14 -19.39
CA THR A 188 -24.71 28.74 -19.89
C THR A 188 -24.82 27.50 -20.79
N LEU A 189 -24.30 27.56 -22.03
CA LEU A 189 -24.17 26.40 -22.91
C LEU A 189 -22.81 25.73 -22.66
N ILE A 190 -22.78 24.40 -22.52
CA ILE A 190 -21.57 23.61 -22.29
C ILE A 190 -21.39 22.51 -23.35
N GLN A 191 -20.14 22.15 -23.66
CA GLN A 191 -19.81 20.91 -24.38
C GLN A 191 -18.53 20.30 -23.79
N TRP A 192 -18.56 18.99 -23.54
CA TRP A 192 -17.41 18.23 -23.05
C TRP A 192 -16.58 17.64 -24.19
N PHE A 193 -15.27 17.68 -24.00
CA PHE A 193 -14.23 17.09 -24.84
C PHE A 193 -13.32 16.25 -23.92
N GLU A 194 -12.52 15.33 -24.48
CA GLU A 194 -11.73 14.41 -23.64
C GLU A 194 -10.85 15.12 -22.60
N ARG A 195 -10.24 16.26 -22.95
CA ARG A 195 -9.26 16.97 -22.10
C ARG A 195 -9.78 18.30 -21.54
N SER A 196 -11.06 18.65 -21.80
CA SER A 196 -11.60 19.98 -21.47
C SER A 196 -13.13 20.05 -21.52
N ARG A 197 -13.71 21.10 -20.91
CA ARG A 197 -15.10 21.54 -21.14
C ARG A 197 -15.07 22.95 -21.71
N LEU A 198 -15.82 23.20 -22.79
CA LEU A 198 -16.05 24.55 -23.30
C LEU A 198 -17.38 25.09 -22.81
N GLU A 199 -17.39 26.35 -22.43
CA GLU A 199 -18.55 27.05 -21.89
C GLU A 199 -18.80 28.34 -22.68
N MET A 200 -20.07 28.63 -22.97
CA MET A 200 -20.50 29.88 -23.60
C MET A 200 -21.55 30.58 -22.74
N ASP A 201 -21.25 31.82 -22.35
CA ASP A 201 -22.16 32.64 -21.55
C ASP A 201 -23.32 33.26 -22.36
N ALA A 202 -24.30 33.82 -21.65
CA ALA A 202 -25.48 34.45 -22.24
C ALA A 202 -25.20 35.74 -23.08
N ASP A 203 -24.00 36.31 -23.02
CA ASP A 203 -23.54 37.41 -23.90
C ASP A 203 -22.78 36.87 -25.14
N GLY A 204 -22.46 35.57 -25.18
CA GLY A 204 -21.78 34.87 -26.28
C GLY A 204 -20.25 34.83 -26.16
N ASN A 205 -19.69 34.98 -24.96
CA ASN A 205 -18.26 34.80 -24.71
C ASN A 205 -17.98 33.32 -24.45
N ILE A 206 -16.90 32.77 -25.04
CA ILE A 206 -16.49 31.37 -24.90
C ILE A 206 -15.19 31.29 -24.09
N ALA A 207 -15.12 30.33 -23.18
CA ALA A 207 -13.93 29.98 -22.40
C ALA A 207 -13.80 28.45 -22.25
N MET A 208 -12.62 28.00 -21.80
CA MET A 208 -12.51 26.70 -21.14
C MET A 208 -13.01 26.83 -19.71
N ALA A 209 -13.74 25.81 -19.24
CA ALA A 209 -14.01 25.63 -17.83
C ALA A 209 -12.68 25.50 -17.04
N PRO A 210 -12.64 25.88 -15.77
CA PRO A 210 -11.46 25.70 -14.95
C PRO A 210 -11.40 24.25 -14.40
N LEU A 211 -11.25 23.25 -15.29
CA LEU A 211 -11.31 21.84 -14.89
C LEU A 211 -10.21 21.41 -13.91
N GLY A 212 -9.09 22.12 -13.87
CA GLY A 212 -8.06 21.91 -12.85
C GLY A 212 -8.45 22.51 -11.51
N ASP A 213 -9.07 23.70 -11.48
CA ASP A 213 -9.68 24.22 -10.24
C ASP A 213 -10.84 23.31 -9.79
N GLU A 214 -11.59 22.71 -10.72
CA GLU A 214 -12.70 21.79 -10.39
C GLU A 214 -12.20 20.44 -9.85
N ARG A 215 -11.16 19.82 -10.45
CA ARG A 215 -10.50 18.64 -9.87
C ARG A 215 -9.92 18.99 -8.50
N VAL A 216 -9.14 20.08 -8.38
CA VAL A 216 -8.47 20.47 -7.12
C VAL A 216 -9.43 21.03 -6.05
N ALA A 217 -10.62 21.51 -6.41
CA ALA A 217 -11.70 21.84 -5.46
C ALA A 217 -12.65 20.67 -5.20
N SER A 218 -12.64 19.62 -6.04
CA SER A 218 -13.20 18.30 -5.69
C SER A 218 -12.25 17.50 -4.80
N THR A 219 -10.96 17.84 -4.81
CA THR A 219 -10.02 17.63 -3.69
C THR A 219 -10.04 18.84 -2.72
N ASP A 220 -11.23 19.35 -2.39
CA ASP A 220 -11.53 19.55 -0.97
C ASP A 220 -11.16 18.20 -0.34
N GLN A 221 -9.98 18.11 0.29
CA GLN A 221 -9.42 16.82 0.74
C GLN A 221 -10.48 16.05 1.50
N PRO A 222 -10.53 14.71 1.38
CA PRO A 222 -11.24 13.94 2.37
C PRO A 222 -10.63 14.25 3.75
N GLU A 223 -11.33 15.08 4.54
CA GLU A 223 -11.64 14.67 5.90
C GLU A 223 -12.31 13.30 5.76
N LEU A 224 -11.50 12.25 5.63
CA LEU A 224 -11.87 10.83 5.61
C LEU A 224 -12.92 10.64 6.68
N ALA A 225 -14.20 10.52 6.28
CA ALA A 225 -15.31 11.06 7.09
C ALA A 225 -15.24 10.55 8.52
N PHE A 226 -14.68 11.35 9.44
CA PHE A 226 -14.14 10.81 10.69
C PHE A 226 -15.25 10.26 11.60
N GLU A 227 -16.49 10.77 11.46
CA GLU A 227 -17.69 10.19 12.11
C GLU A 227 -18.13 8.85 11.49
N GLU A 228 -17.86 8.59 10.20
CA GLU A 228 -18.15 7.32 9.51
C GLU A 228 -17.06 6.28 9.79
N PHE A 229 -15.77 6.67 9.79
CA PHE A 229 -14.66 5.82 10.24
C PHE A 229 -14.80 5.41 11.72
N ASP A 230 -15.04 6.37 12.63
CA ASP A 230 -15.26 6.08 14.06
C ASP A 230 -16.45 5.13 14.25
N THR A 231 -17.53 5.32 13.50
CA THR A 231 -18.67 4.42 13.52
C THR A 231 -18.31 3.02 13.01
N ARG A 232 -17.65 2.90 11.85
CA ARG A 232 -17.38 1.58 11.23
C ARG A 232 -16.33 0.78 12.00
N LEU A 233 -15.26 1.43 12.46
CA LEU A 233 -14.22 0.77 13.26
C LEU A 233 -14.73 0.38 14.65
N GLN A 234 -15.62 1.17 15.26
CA GLN A 234 -16.33 0.76 16.49
C GLN A 234 -17.33 -0.38 16.22
N GLU A 235 -18.00 -0.42 15.06
CA GLU A 235 -18.83 -1.58 14.66
C GLU A 235 -17.97 -2.84 14.48
N ILE A 236 -16.81 -2.76 13.83
CA ILE A 236 -15.87 -3.89 13.67
C ILE A 236 -15.43 -4.44 15.04
N LEU A 237 -15.09 -3.55 15.99
CA LEU A 237 -14.76 -3.92 17.38
C LEU A 237 -15.94 -4.60 18.09
N ASP A 238 -17.13 -4.02 18.02
CA ASP A 238 -18.36 -4.55 18.64
C ASP A 238 -18.83 -5.90 18.01
N GLU A 239 -18.56 -6.12 16.72
CA GLU A 239 -18.95 -7.33 15.98
C GLU A 239 -18.03 -8.53 16.25
N HIS A 240 -16.72 -8.30 16.40
CA HIS A 240 -15.75 -9.34 16.77
C HIS A 240 -15.73 -9.59 18.28
N GLY A 241 -15.90 -8.55 19.09
CA GLY A 241 -15.86 -8.62 20.55
C GLY A 241 -14.44 -8.60 21.14
N ASP A 242 -13.47 -8.04 20.42
CA ASP A 242 -12.12 -7.80 20.91
C ASP A 242 -12.09 -6.71 22.01
N THR A 243 -11.03 -6.71 22.82
CA THR A 243 -10.93 -5.89 24.04
C THR A 243 -10.69 -4.40 23.75
N GLY A 244 -9.91 -4.12 22.71
CA GLY A 244 -9.44 -2.80 22.33
C GLY A 244 -8.61 -2.85 21.04
N ILE A 245 -8.51 -1.69 20.39
CA ILE A 245 -7.91 -1.55 19.06
C ILE A 245 -7.42 -0.10 18.89
N GLY A 246 -6.31 0.06 18.19
CA GLY A 246 -5.80 1.35 17.73
C GLY A 246 -5.36 1.27 16.28
N ALA A 247 -5.63 2.33 15.52
CA ALA A 247 -5.20 2.51 14.13
C ALA A 247 -4.54 3.88 14.01
N TRP A 248 -3.39 3.93 13.34
CA TRP A 248 -2.66 5.18 13.07
C TRP A 248 -2.14 5.14 11.64
N MET A 249 -2.43 6.19 10.89
CA MET A 249 -1.94 6.45 9.55
C MET A 249 -1.25 7.82 9.50
N GLU A 250 -0.10 7.89 8.83
CA GLU A 250 0.51 9.14 8.38
C GLU A 250 0.55 9.10 6.84
N SER A 251 0.17 10.21 6.20
CA SER A 251 0.16 10.33 4.74
C SER A 251 0.34 11.78 4.30
N SER A 252 1.24 12.02 3.34
CA SER A 252 1.42 13.35 2.75
C SER A 252 0.33 13.73 1.74
N GLU A 253 -0.50 12.76 1.31
CA GLU A 253 -1.60 12.91 0.35
C GLU A 253 -2.98 12.99 1.03
N PHE A 254 -3.36 11.93 1.75
CA PHE A 254 -4.67 11.81 2.42
C PHE A 254 -4.71 12.47 3.81
N GLY A 255 -3.54 12.80 4.38
CA GLY A 255 -3.41 13.38 5.71
C GLY A 255 -3.40 12.36 6.85
N ASP A 256 -3.05 12.83 8.04
CA ASP A 256 -2.83 11.97 9.21
C ASP A 256 -4.16 11.55 9.88
N PHE A 257 -4.24 10.29 10.30
CA PHE A 257 -5.41 9.69 10.97
C PHE A 257 -4.98 8.95 12.24
N GLU A 258 -5.52 9.34 13.40
CA GLU A 258 -5.39 8.63 14.67
C GLU A 258 -6.77 8.15 15.13
N TRP A 259 -6.93 6.85 15.39
CA TRP A 259 -8.14 6.29 15.99
C TRP A 259 -7.83 5.21 17.03
N GLN A 260 -8.62 5.14 18.10
CA GLN A 260 -8.42 4.16 19.17
C GLN A 260 -9.68 3.97 20.02
N ALA A 261 -10.06 2.72 20.27
CA ALA A 261 -11.26 2.34 21.00
C ALA A 261 -11.04 1.13 21.93
N GLY A 262 -12.01 0.90 22.82
CA GLY A 262 -11.96 -0.17 23.83
C GLY A 262 -10.96 0.11 24.97
N VAL A 263 -10.44 -0.96 25.58
CA VAL A 263 -9.60 -0.92 26.78
C VAL A 263 -8.30 -1.71 26.59
N ALA A 264 -7.20 -1.14 27.09
CA ALA A 264 -5.95 -1.88 27.27
C ALA A 264 -6.11 -2.98 28.32
N ASN A 265 -7.01 -2.82 29.29
CA ASN A 265 -7.24 -3.81 30.34
C ASN A 265 -8.71 -3.78 30.86
N ASP A 266 -9.40 -4.90 30.68
CA ASP A 266 -10.80 -5.17 31.05
C ASP A 266 -11.02 -5.47 32.54
N GLU A 267 -9.97 -5.80 33.32
CA GLU A 267 -10.06 -5.89 34.78
C GLU A 267 -10.00 -4.52 35.46
N THR A 268 -9.42 -3.50 34.81
CA THR A 268 -9.16 -2.17 35.39
C THR A 268 -9.98 -1.01 34.78
N ASP A 269 -10.67 -1.24 33.67
CA ASP A 269 -11.30 -0.21 32.82
C ASP A 269 -10.27 0.82 32.25
N GLU A 270 -9.01 0.42 32.04
CA GLU A 270 -7.95 1.32 31.53
C GLU A 270 -8.00 1.40 29.99
N PRO A 271 -8.11 2.61 29.40
CA PRO A 271 -8.39 2.78 27.97
C PRO A 271 -7.22 2.33 27.09
N TYR A 272 -7.52 1.83 25.88
CA TYR A 272 -6.49 1.56 24.87
C TYR A 272 -5.88 2.88 24.37
N THR A 273 -4.58 2.91 24.05
CA THR A 273 -3.93 4.08 23.44
C THR A 273 -2.87 3.69 22.41
N LEU A 274 -2.52 4.60 21.49
CA LEU A 274 -1.41 4.41 20.55
C LEU A 274 -0.03 4.36 21.24
N GLU A 275 0.09 4.90 22.47
CA GLU A 275 1.26 4.77 23.36
C GLU A 275 1.36 3.37 24.05
N THR A 276 0.39 2.48 23.84
CA THR A 276 0.30 1.20 24.55
C THR A 276 1.24 0.15 23.94
N HIS A 277 2.13 -0.43 24.75
CA HIS A 277 3.03 -1.49 24.33
C HIS A 277 2.28 -2.80 24.02
N HIS A 278 2.68 -3.43 22.92
CA HIS A 278 1.99 -4.53 22.27
C HIS A 278 3.01 -5.57 21.79
N ARG A 279 2.69 -6.87 21.86
CA ARG A 279 3.54 -7.90 21.24
C ARG A 279 3.21 -7.94 19.74
N VAL A 280 4.12 -7.49 18.88
CA VAL A 280 3.83 -7.33 17.44
C VAL A 280 3.81 -8.65 16.66
N GLY A 281 4.10 -9.77 17.32
CA GLY A 281 4.09 -11.09 16.72
C GLY A 281 5.00 -11.15 15.50
N SER A 282 4.50 -11.72 14.41
CA SER A 282 5.27 -11.96 13.18
C SER A 282 5.86 -10.72 12.49
N VAL A 283 5.51 -9.49 12.88
CA VAL A 283 6.24 -8.27 12.49
C VAL A 283 7.69 -8.25 13.03
N THR A 284 8.03 -9.15 13.95
CA THR A 284 9.42 -9.48 14.31
C THR A 284 10.24 -9.96 13.10
N LYS A 285 9.63 -10.57 12.08
CA LYS A 285 10.33 -11.15 10.92
C LYS A 285 11.03 -10.12 10.02
N PRO A 286 10.41 -9.03 9.55
CA PRO A 286 11.12 -8.00 8.79
C PRO A 286 12.22 -7.32 9.62
N LEU A 287 12.04 -7.16 10.94
CA LEU A 287 13.10 -6.69 11.84
C LEU A 287 14.29 -7.69 11.89
N THR A 288 14.02 -8.99 12.00
CA THR A 288 15.05 -10.05 11.92
C THR A 288 15.71 -10.11 10.54
N ALA A 289 14.97 -9.85 9.46
CA ALA A 289 15.52 -9.79 8.12
C ALA A 289 16.60 -8.70 7.99
N LEU A 290 16.35 -7.50 8.51
CA LEU A 290 17.34 -6.41 8.51
C LEU A 290 18.62 -6.79 9.26
N VAL A 291 18.52 -7.46 10.42
CA VAL A 291 19.71 -7.96 11.16
C VAL A 291 20.51 -8.97 10.34
N VAL A 292 19.85 -9.87 9.60
CA VAL A 292 20.53 -10.85 8.73
C VAL A 292 21.20 -10.17 7.53
N LEU A 293 20.51 -9.22 6.90
CA LEU A 293 20.99 -8.53 5.70
C LEU A 293 22.14 -7.54 6.00
N ASP A 294 22.19 -6.96 7.19
CA ASP A 294 23.35 -6.19 7.67
C ASP A 294 24.61 -7.09 7.83
N LEU A 295 24.46 -8.38 8.19
CA LEU A 295 25.58 -9.34 8.15
C LEU A 295 26.01 -9.71 6.71
N VAL A 296 25.13 -9.55 5.72
CA VAL A 296 25.45 -9.69 4.29
C VAL A 296 26.20 -8.45 3.78
N GLU A 297 25.79 -7.25 4.18
CA GLU A 297 26.54 -5.99 3.95
C GLU A 297 27.96 -6.02 4.56
N GLU A 298 28.11 -6.53 5.79
CA GLU A 298 29.43 -6.76 6.40
C GLU A 298 30.26 -7.84 5.68
N GLY A 299 29.64 -8.65 4.82
CA GLY A 299 30.27 -9.79 4.13
C GLY A 299 30.64 -10.92 5.09
N LEU A 300 29.90 -11.08 6.19
CA LEU A 300 30.01 -12.18 7.14
C LEU A 300 29.14 -13.40 6.75
N LEU A 301 28.13 -13.17 5.91
CA LEU A 301 27.15 -14.15 5.44
C LEU A 301 26.89 -13.94 3.94
N ASP A 302 26.70 -15.02 3.18
CA ASP A 302 26.17 -14.96 1.81
C ASP A 302 24.71 -15.46 1.80
N LEU A 303 23.83 -14.84 1.01
CA LEU A 303 22.45 -15.30 0.86
C LEU A 303 22.36 -16.69 0.23
N ASP A 304 23.35 -17.05 -0.59
CA ASP A 304 23.45 -18.36 -1.24
C ASP A 304 24.32 -19.37 -0.45
N ASP A 305 24.74 -19.04 0.79
CA ASP A 305 25.40 -20.03 1.67
C ASP A 305 24.43 -21.15 2.07
N PRO A 306 24.85 -22.43 2.01
CA PRO A 306 24.05 -23.56 2.48
C PRO A 306 24.00 -23.60 4.01
N VAL A 307 22.91 -24.17 4.54
CA VAL A 307 22.67 -24.19 6.00
C VAL A 307 23.30 -25.39 6.73
N ASP A 308 23.89 -26.35 6.00
CA ASP A 308 24.56 -27.55 6.53
C ASP A 308 25.69 -27.26 7.53
N GLN A 309 26.33 -26.09 7.40
CA GLN A 309 27.41 -25.67 8.30
C GLN A 309 26.92 -25.32 9.71
N TRP A 310 25.65 -24.93 9.87
CA TRP A 310 25.01 -24.63 11.16
C TRP A 310 24.09 -25.75 11.64
N PHE A 311 23.30 -26.36 10.74
CA PHE A 311 22.26 -27.35 11.07
C PHE A 311 22.46 -28.73 10.40
N PRO A 312 23.62 -29.40 10.58
CA PRO A 312 23.95 -30.67 9.90
C PRO A 312 23.10 -31.89 10.34
N GLU A 313 22.20 -31.72 11.29
CA GLU A 313 21.18 -32.71 11.68
C GLU A 313 19.90 -32.68 10.82
N LEU A 314 19.66 -31.61 10.05
CA LEU A 314 18.57 -31.51 9.09
C LEU A 314 18.96 -32.24 7.78
N ASP A 315 18.21 -33.28 7.39
CA ASP A 315 18.46 -34.04 6.15
C ASP A 315 18.05 -33.17 4.94
N GLY A 316 19.00 -32.90 4.02
CA GLY A 316 18.83 -31.94 2.91
C GLY A 316 19.38 -30.53 3.17
N SER A 317 19.97 -30.26 4.35
CA SER A 317 20.56 -28.96 4.70
C SER A 317 21.68 -28.46 3.76
N ASP A 318 22.27 -29.31 2.93
CA ASP A 318 23.27 -28.93 1.92
C ASP A 318 22.67 -28.41 0.59
N GLU A 319 21.33 -28.47 0.42
CA GLU A 319 20.60 -27.88 -0.71
C GLU A 319 19.74 -26.64 -0.30
N VAL A 320 19.51 -26.41 1.00
CA VAL A 320 18.79 -25.23 1.53
C VAL A 320 19.77 -24.08 1.83
N THR A 321 19.46 -22.86 1.41
CA THR A 321 20.29 -21.65 1.66
C THR A 321 19.63 -20.63 2.60
N VAL A 322 20.43 -19.67 3.09
CA VAL A 322 19.97 -18.52 3.90
C VAL A 322 18.81 -17.76 3.22
N ARG A 323 18.92 -17.51 1.91
CA ARG A 323 17.86 -16.91 1.08
C ARG A 323 16.54 -17.66 1.17
N MET A 324 16.58 -19.00 1.11
CA MET A 324 15.39 -19.86 1.18
C MET A 324 14.71 -19.84 2.54
N LEU A 325 15.47 -19.56 3.62
CA LEU A 325 14.89 -19.32 4.94
C LEU A 325 14.07 -18.01 4.93
N GLY A 326 14.70 -16.91 4.50
CA GLY A 326 14.12 -15.58 4.56
C GLY A 326 12.93 -15.35 3.61
N ASN A 327 12.97 -15.92 2.41
CA ASN A 327 11.86 -15.83 1.44
C ASN A 327 10.86 -17.00 1.52
N MET A 328 10.95 -17.83 2.57
CA MET A 328 10.04 -18.96 2.84
C MET A 328 9.98 -20.04 1.74
N THR A 329 11.07 -20.31 1.03
CA THR A 329 11.15 -21.39 0.00
C THR A 329 11.97 -22.62 0.41
N SER A 330 12.30 -22.74 1.70
CA SER A 330 13.13 -23.82 2.27
C SER A 330 12.50 -25.22 2.29
N GLY A 331 11.18 -25.33 2.20
CA GLY A 331 10.43 -26.58 2.43
C GLY A 331 10.41 -27.08 3.88
N ILE A 332 10.97 -26.34 4.84
CA ILE A 332 11.09 -26.75 6.24
C ILE A 332 9.77 -26.53 6.99
N TYR A 333 9.25 -27.57 7.64
CA TYR A 333 7.96 -27.53 8.33
C TYR A 333 7.97 -26.55 9.51
N SER A 334 6.88 -25.78 9.68
CA SER A 334 6.74 -24.81 10.76
C SER A 334 6.47 -25.50 12.10
N TYR A 335 7.29 -25.24 13.13
CA TYR A 335 7.10 -25.84 14.45
C TYR A 335 5.74 -25.51 15.08
N THR A 336 5.19 -24.33 14.75
CA THR A 336 3.89 -23.82 15.23
C THR A 336 2.72 -24.70 14.83
N ASP A 337 2.86 -25.41 13.71
CA ASP A 337 1.78 -26.19 13.11
C ASP A 337 1.71 -27.59 13.74
N THR A 338 2.66 -27.89 14.63
CA THR A 338 2.72 -29.16 15.35
C THR A 338 1.81 -29.13 16.58
N ILE A 339 0.91 -30.12 16.65
CA ILE A 339 0.07 -30.37 17.84
C ILE A 339 0.94 -30.60 19.09
N ALA A 340 2.19 -31.06 18.93
CA ALA A 340 3.12 -31.30 20.02
C ALA A 340 3.63 -30.00 20.66
N TRP A 341 4.10 -29.02 19.87
CA TRP A 341 4.50 -27.69 20.37
C TRP A 341 3.30 -26.98 21.01
N LEU A 342 2.14 -26.98 20.35
CA LEU A 342 0.93 -26.35 20.89
C LEU A 342 0.48 -27.00 22.20
N SER A 343 0.62 -28.32 22.34
CA SER A 343 0.29 -29.03 23.59
C SER A 343 1.26 -28.70 24.72
N ALA A 344 2.55 -28.50 24.42
CA ALA A 344 3.55 -28.11 25.42
C ALA A 344 3.35 -26.64 25.86
N THR A 345 3.18 -25.73 24.90
CA THR A 345 2.87 -24.32 25.15
C THR A 345 1.65 -24.14 26.05
N LEU A 346 0.59 -24.94 25.83
CA LEU A 346 -0.63 -24.90 26.63
C LEU A 346 -0.56 -25.73 27.94
N GLU A 347 0.54 -26.46 28.22
CA GLU A 347 0.76 -27.13 29.51
C GLU A 347 1.57 -26.24 30.48
N ASP A 348 2.52 -25.43 29.98
CA ASP A 348 3.29 -24.46 30.79
C ASP A 348 3.61 -23.16 29.98
N PRO A 349 2.66 -22.20 29.86
CA PRO A 349 2.84 -21.02 29.01
C PRO A 349 3.83 -19.97 29.53
N GLU A 350 4.26 -20.09 30.79
CA GLU A 350 5.31 -19.26 31.41
C GLU A 350 6.73 -19.85 31.18
N GLN A 351 6.87 -20.97 30.44
CA GLN A 351 8.17 -21.63 30.25
C GLN A 351 9.08 -20.89 29.26
N GLU A 352 10.32 -20.66 29.67
CA GLU A 352 11.43 -20.24 28.81
C GLU A 352 11.78 -21.37 27.83
N TRP A 353 11.73 -21.09 26.53
CA TRP A 353 12.14 -22.01 25.45
C TRP A 353 13.58 -21.74 25.02
N ASP A 354 14.40 -22.80 24.92
CA ASP A 354 15.65 -22.80 24.16
C ASP A 354 15.32 -22.83 22.64
N PRO A 355 15.94 -22.02 21.77
CA PRO A 355 15.61 -21.97 20.33
C PRO A 355 15.77 -23.31 19.60
N GLU A 356 16.76 -24.12 19.94
CA GLU A 356 16.95 -25.45 19.33
C GLU A 356 15.85 -26.45 19.70
N ASP A 357 15.20 -26.28 20.86
CA ASP A 357 14.04 -27.09 21.25
C ASP A 357 12.81 -26.74 20.37
N LEU A 358 12.70 -25.51 19.85
CA LEU A 358 11.70 -25.15 18.82
C LEU A 358 12.02 -25.80 17.47
N LEU A 359 13.29 -25.74 17.04
CA LEU A 359 13.75 -26.36 15.79
C LEU A 359 13.42 -27.85 15.73
N TRP A 360 13.55 -28.57 16.85
CA TRP A 360 13.25 -30.00 16.88
C TRP A 360 11.82 -30.34 16.41
N TYR A 361 10.80 -29.53 16.76
CA TYR A 361 9.42 -29.78 16.32
C TYR A 361 9.25 -29.61 14.80
N GLY A 362 9.93 -28.63 14.20
CA GLY A 362 9.94 -28.43 12.74
C GLY A 362 10.72 -29.54 12.02
N PHE A 363 11.89 -29.89 12.53
CA PHE A 363 12.77 -30.90 11.94
C PHE A 363 12.20 -32.33 12.04
N GLU A 364 11.59 -32.72 13.17
CA GLU A 364 10.94 -34.04 13.33
C GLU A 364 9.72 -34.22 12.39
N MET A 365 9.17 -33.13 11.84
CA MET A 365 8.09 -33.13 10.84
C MET A 365 8.58 -32.95 9.39
N THR A 366 9.86 -32.63 9.18
CA THR A 366 10.47 -32.42 7.86
C THR A 366 11.14 -33.72 7.39
N ASP A 367 10.44 -34.55 6.61
CA ASP A 367 10.92 -35.87 6.13
C ASP A 367 12.30 -35.76 5.42
N THR A 368 12.48 -34.73 4.60
CA THR A 368 13.75 -34.25 4.01
C THR A 368 13.52 -32.83 3.51
N ALA A 369 14.45 -31.91 3.74
CA ALA A 369 14.40 -30.56 3.17
C ALA A 369 14.96 -30.59 1.73
N GLU A 370 14.19 -31.15 0.78
CA GLU A 370 14.45 -30.99 -0.66
C GLU A 370 13.65 -29.75 -1.15
N PRO A 371 14.25 -28.55 -1.27
CA PRO A 371 13.51 -27.36 -1.71
C PRO A 371 13.11 -27.49 -3.19
N ASP A 372 11.81 -27.47 -3.44
CA ASP A 372 11.21 -27.40 -4.79
C ASP A 372 11.00 -25.96 -5.28
N GLY A 373 11.07 -24.99 -4.36
CA GLY A 373 11.03 -23.56 -4.64
C GLY A 373 9.65 -22.92 -4.51
N SER A 374 8.61 -23.66 -4.09
CA SER A 374 7.33 -23.05 -3.72
C SER A 374 7.39 -22.35 -2.36
N TRP A 375 6.58 -21.32 -2.21
CA TRP A 375 6.47 -20.55 -0.97
C TRP A 375 5.66 -21.32 0.09
N HIS A 376 6.25 -21.50 1.27
CA HIS A 376 5.63 -22.12 2.44
C HIS A 376 6.06 -21.40 3.72
N TYR A 377 5.17 -20.58 4.29
CA TYR A 377 5.43 -19.83 5.51
C TYR A 377 5.88 -20.75 6.66
N SER A 378 7.06 -20.48 7.22
CA SER A 378 7.66 -21.31 8.26
C SER A 378 8.29 -20.46 9.36
N ASN A 379 7.77 -20.57 10.57
CA ASN A 379 8.38 -19.92 11.73
C ASN A 379 9.75 -20.53 12.04
N THR A 380 9.97 -21.82 11.71
CA THR A 380 11.25 -22.53 11.87
C THR A 380 12.39 -21.84 11.13
N ASN A 381 12.14 -21.31 9.92
CA ASN A 381 13.13 -20.58 9.14
C ASN A 381 13.70 -19.38 9.91
N TYR A 382 12.85 -18.64 10.62
CA TYR A 382 13.26 -17.45 11.35
C TYR A 382 14.01 -17.76 12.65
N ILE A 383 13.70 -18.89 13.29
CA ILE A 383 14.53 -19.43 14.37
C ILE A 383 15.94 -19.82 13.86
N MET A 384 16.02 -20.47 12.68
CA MET A 384 17.32 -20.78 12.07
C MET A 384 18.13 -19.51 11.74
N LEU A 385 17.48 -18.49 11.18
CA LEU A 385 18.13 -17.19 10.92
C LEU A 385 18.64 -16.51 12.21
N GLY A 386 17.87 -16.56 13.30
CA GLY A 386 18.30 -16.05 14.62
C GLY A 386 19.56 -16.74 15.15
N LEU A 387 19.62 -18.08 15.07
CA LEU A 387 20.78 -18.86 15.50
C LEU A 387 22.00 -18.65 14.59
N ILE A 388 21.80 -18.37 13.29
CA ILE A 388 22.89 -17.96 12.39
C ILE A 388 23.47 -16.61 12.82
N VAL A 389 22.63 -15.63 13.20
CA VAL A 389 23.07 -14.33 13.72
C VAL A 389 23.94 -14.53 14.96
N GLU A 390 23.48 -15.28 15.97
CA GLU A 390 24.22 -15.45 17.24
C GLU A 390 25.57 -16.17 17.08
N GLU A 391 25.70 -17.18 16.20
CA GLU A 391 26.99 -17.85 15.94
C GLU A 391 27.96 -16.94 15.14
N LEU A 392 27.46 -16.03 14.31
CA LEU A 392 28.29 -15.10 13.52
C LEU A 392 28.73 -13.85 14.30
N THR A 393 27.88 -13.29 15.16
CA THR A 393 28.24 -12.15 16.04
C THR A 393 28.99 -12.61 17.28
N GLY A 394 28.51 -13.69 17.93
CA GLY A 394 28.89 -14.07 19.29
C GLY A 394 28.19 -13.26 20.39
N ASP A 395 27.18 -12.47 20.02
CA ASP A 395 26.30 -11.69 20.89
C ASP A 395 24.86 -12.26 20.79
N ASP A 396 24.04 -12.06 21.82
CA ASP A 396 22.63 -12.47 21.80
C ASP A 396 21.80 -11.71 20.76
N PHE A 397 20.74 -12.34 20.24
CA PHE A 397 19.93 -11.76 19.16
C PHE A 397 19.27 -10.43 19.58
N GLY A 398 18.88 -10.29 20.86
CA GLY A 398 18.31 -9.05 21.38
C GLY A 398 19.29 -7.88 21.27
N THR A 399 20.54 -8.08 21.67
CA THR A 399 21.63 -7.11 21.49
C THR A 399 21.92 -6.83 20.02
N ALA A 400 21.91 -7.86 19.15
CA ALA A 400 22.12 -7.68 17.72
C ALA A 400 21.02 -6.83 17.06
N LEU A 401 19.74 -7.06 17.41
CA LEU A 401 18.61 -6.27 16.93
C LEU A 401 18.66 -4.81 17.43
N GLU A 402 18.98 -4.63 18.71
CA GLU A 402 19.13 -3.31 19.36
C GLU A 402 20.22 -2.45 18.70
N GLU A 403 21.44 -3.00 18.53
CA GLU A 403 22.58 -2.22 17.98
C GLU A 403 22.51 -2.04 16.45
N ARG A 404 21.91 -2.99 15.70
CA ARG A 404 21.89 -2.95 14.21
C ARG A 404 20.62 -2.36 13.60
N VAL A 405 19.46 -2.39 14.30
CA VAL A 405 18.18 -1.94 13.73
C VAL A 405 17.48 -0.90 14.61
N LEU A 406 17.23 -1.18 15.90
CA LEU A 406 16.38 -0.31 16.72
C LEU A 406 17.04 1.05 17.00
N GLN A 407 18.30 1.07 17.45
CA GLN A 407 19.02 2.33 17.70
C GLN A 407 19.33 3.15 16.43
N PRO A 408 19.70 2.56 15.27
CA PRO A 408 19.84 3.30 14.02
C PRO A 408 18.55 3.98 13.53
N LEU A 409 17.40 3.29 13.63
CA LEU A 409 16.10 3.82 13.21
C LEU A 409 15.46 4.76 14.25
N GLY A 410 15.85 4.65 15.52
CA GLY A 410 15.35 5.49 16.61
C GLY A 410 14.09 4.96 17.29
N LEU A 411 13.89 3.65 17.27
CA LEU A 411 12.70 2.96 17.80
C LEU A 411 12.77 2.83 19.34
N ASP A 412 12.69 3.98 20.03
CA ASP A 412 12.90 4.18 21.47
C ASP A 412 11.92 3.40 22.40
N HIS A 413 10.83 2.81 21.88
CA HIS A 413 9.86 2.00 22.64
C HIS A 413 9.75 0.54 22.13
N THR A 414 10.61 0.14 21.19
CA THR A 414 10.70 -1.22 20.66
C THR A 414 11.72 -2.03 21.45
N SER A 415 11.47 -3.32 21.66
CA SER A 415 12.39 -4.20 22.40
C SER A 415 12.23 -5.69 22.10
N PHE A 416 13.31 -6.44 22.32
CA PHE A 416 13.30 -7.90 22.38
C PHE A 416 13.37 -8.32 23.87
N PRO A 417 12.23 -8.60 24.53
CA PRO A 417 12.16 -8.78 25.98
C PRO A 417 12.80 -10.11 26.43
N ASP A 418 13.59 -10.12 27.51
CA ASP A 418 14.17 -11.34 28.09
C ASP A 418 13.10 -12.33 28.62
N ASP A 419 11.97 -11.80 29.13
CA ASP A 419 10.95 -12.58 29.83
C ASP A 419 9.50 -12.14 29.48
N GLY A 420 8.54 -12.57 30.30
CA GLY A 420 7.12 -12.29 30.12
C GLY A 420 6.66 -10.88 30.54
N GLU A 421 7.45 -10.07 31.25
CA GLU A 421 7.01 -8.74 31.70
C GLU A 421 6.80 -7.77 30.50
N MET A 422 5.72 -6.99 30.55
CA MET A 422 5.39 -5.99 29.53
C MET A 422 5.75 -4.56 30.02
N PRO A 423 6.36 -3.70 29.18
CA PRO A 423 6.64 -2.30 29.54
C PRO A 423 5.36 -1.47 29.75
N GLU A 424 5.34 -0.59 30.74
CA GLU A 424 4.18 0.25 31.08
C GLU A 424 4.10 1.52 30.20
N PRO A 425 2.93 1.87 29.60
CA PRO A 425 1.66 1.14 29.63
C PRO A 425 1.62 0.00 28.61
N TYR A 426 0.95 -1.11 28.92
CA TYR A 426 0.76 -2.25 28.00
C TYR A 426 -0.70 -2.68 27.89
N ALA A 427 -1.01 -3.38 26.80
CA ALA A 427 -2.29 -4.04 26.64
C ALA A 427 -2.25 -5.43 27.28
N ARG A 428 -3.26 -5.73 28.10
CA ARG A 428 -3.62 -7.08 28.53
C ARG A 428 -4.23 -7.82 27.33
N ALA A 429 -3.80 -9.06 27.11
CA ALA A 429 -4.31 -9.91 26.02
C ALA A 429 -5.02 -11.16 26.54
N LEU A 430 -5.97 -11.65 25.74
CA LEU A 430 -6.72 -12.87 26.00
C LEU A 430 -6.58 -13.84 24.82
N TYR A 431 -5.89 -14.96 25.04
CA TYR A 431 -5.85 -16.06 24.09
C TYR A 431 -7.16 -16.85 24.13
N THR A 432 -7.76 -17.06 22.96
CA THR A 432 -9.05 -17.76 22.78
C THR A 432 -8.97 -18.92 21.77
N GLY A 433 -7.90 -19.01 20.99
CA GLY A 433 -7.70 -19.98 19.89
C GLY A 433 -7.72 -21.47 20.27
N SER A 434 -7.87 -21.82 21.56
CA SER A 434 -8.11 -23.19 22.02
C SER A 434 -9.47 -23.34 22.71
N PRO A 435 -10.54 -23.72 21.97
CA PRO A 435 -11.87 -24.01 22.55
C PRO A 435 -11.90 -25.15 23.59
N ALA A 436 -10.79 -25.86 23.78
CA ALA A 436 -10.62 -26.90 24.79
C ALA A 436 -9.97 -26.39 26.09
N ALA A 437 -9.10 -25.38 26.01
CA ALA A 437 -8.58 -24.66 27.19
C ALA A 437 -9.59 -23.62 27.68
N GLY A 438 -10.25 -22.93 26.75
CA GLY A 438 -11.01 -21.72 27.00
C GLY A 438 -10.13 -20.47 26.90
N GLU A 439 -10.73 -19.34 27.22
CA GLU A 439 -10.09 -18.03 27.35
C GLU A 439 -8.99 -18.07 28.43
N GLN A 440 -7.80 -17.57 28.11
CA GLN A 440 -6.65 -17.49 29.02
C GLN A 440 -5.97 -16.13 28.92
N ASP A 441 -5.53 -15.58 30.05
CA ASP A 441 -4.66 -14.40 30.08
C ASP A 441 -3.30 -14.77 29.49
N SER A 442 -2.93 -14.11 28.39
CA SER A 442 -1.72 -14.36 27.61
C SER A 442 -0.65 -13.27 27.76
N THR A 443 -0.97 -12.21 28.50
CA THR A 443 -0.15 -10.99 28.66
C THR A 443 1.30 -11.29 29.03
N ASN A 444 1.50 -12.24 29.97
CA ASN A 444 2.80 -12.60 30.55
C ASN A 444 3.29 -13.99 30.10
N TRP A 445 2.79 -14.54 28.98
CA TRP A 445 3.34 -15.78 28.42
C TRP A 445 4.76 -15.53 27.91
N HIS A 446 5.64 -16.54 28.01
CA HIS A 446 7.06 -16.36 27.69
C HIS A 446 7.27 -16.19 26.17
N PRO A 447 7.78 -15.06 25.68
CA PRO A 447 7.73 -14.76 24.25
C PRO A 447 8.77 -15.56 23.43
N SER A 448 9.76 -16.19 24.07
CA SER A 448 10.70 -17.11 23.41
C SER A 448 10.06 -18.39 22.86
N VAL A 449 8.77 -18.64 23.16
CA VAL A 449 7.92 -19.58 22.39
C VAL A 449 7.81 -19.23 20.90
N SER A 450 8.14 -17.97 20.54
CA SER A 450 8.15 -17.43 19.18
C SER A 450 9.51 -16.86 18.75
N TRP A 451 10.30 -16.33 19.69
CA TRP A 451 11.68 -15.85 19.50
C TRP A 451 11.83 -14.94 18.27
N THR A 452 12.87 -15.10 17.46
CA THR A 452 13.08 -14.33 16.21
C THR A 452 11.98 -14.49 15.15
N ALA A 453 10.98 -15.34 15.37
CA ALA A 453 9.77 -15.39 14.54
C ALA A 453 8.61 -14.54 15.10
N GLY A 454 8.66 -14.04 16.35
CA GLY A 454 7.52 -13.31 16.93
C GLY A 454 7.67 -12.52 18.26
N GLN A 455 8.84 -12.45 18.89
CA GLN A 455 9.03 -12.00 20.29
C GLN A 455 8.95 -10.49 20.54
N VAL A 456 9.08 -9.63 19.52
CA VAL A 456 9.24 -8.17 19.71
C VAL A 456 8.01 -7.52 20.37
N ILE A 457 8.28 -6.60 21.29
CA ILE A 457 7.32 -5.62 21.83
C ILE A 457 7.59 -4.27 21.16
N SER A 458 6.53 -3.55 20.79
CA SER A 458 6.60 -2.18 20.27
C SER A 458 5.35 -1.36 20.63
N THR A 459 5.33 -0.07 20.28
CA THR A 459 4.14 0.80 20.26
C THR A 459 3.67 1.03 18.81
N ALA A 460 2.50 1.65 18.64
CA ALA A 460 1.98 1.97 17.30
C ALA A 460 2.84 3.05 16.61
N GLY A 461 3.36 4.03 17.34
CA GLY A 461 4.20 5.11 16.81
C GLY A 461 5.57 4.62 16.33
N ASP A 462 6.22 3.75 17.09
CA ASP A 462 7.47 3.09 16.67
C ASP A 462 7.25 2.25 15.39
N MET A 463 6.15 1.50 15.30
CA MET A 463 5.84 0.72 14.10
C MET A 463 5.42 1.59 12.90
N LEU A 464 4.88 2.78 13.13
CA LEU A 464 4.56 3.72 12.07
C LEU A 464 5.85 4.34 11.51
N GLN A 465 6.77 4.75 12.38
CA GLN A 465 8.12 5.17 12.01
C GLN A 465 8.91 4.07 11.28
N TYR A 466 8.67 2.80 11.61
CA TYR A 466 9.28 1.66 10.94
C TYR A 466 8.67 1.35 9.57
N ALA A 467 7.40 1.70 9.31
CA ALA A 467 6.67 1.22 8.14
C ALA A 467 7.36 1.48 6.78
N PRO A 468 7.99 2.65 6.51
CA PRO A 468 8.69 2.89 5.24
C PRO A 468 9.85 1.92 4.96
N GLU A 469 10.54 1.42 5.99
CA GLU A 469 11.63 0.44 5.86
C GLU A 469 11.16 -0.88 5.22
N LEU A 470 9.85 -1.16 5.23
CA LEU A 470 9.29 -2.31 4.53
C LEU A 470 9.45 -2.20 3.00
N ALA A 471 9.42 -0.99 2.43
CA ALA A 471 9.53 -0.75 0.98
C ALA A 471 10.91 -0.21 0.52
N GLU A 472 11.62 0.54 1.35
CA GLU A 472 12.99 1.03 1.08
C GLU A 472 13.73 1.16 2.41
N SER A 473 14.78 0.36 2.65
CA SER A 473 15.50 0.41 3.93
C SER A 473 16.68 1.38 3.90
N GLN A 474 16.74 2.31 4.86
CA GLN A 474 17.87 3.22 5.00
C GLN A 474 19.12 2.57 5.62
N LEU A 475 19.02 1.29 6.04
CA LEU A 475 20.10 0.52 6.66
C LEU A 475 20.93 -0.27 5.64
N LEU A 476 20.34 -0.63 4.50
CA LEU A 476 20.93 -1.49 3.47
C LEU A 476 21.37 -0.68 2.25
N SER A 477 22.20 -1.25 1.37
CA SER A 477 22.47 -0.68 0.04
C SER A 477 21.44 -1.16 -0.99
N ASP A 478 21.28 -0.38 -2.06
CA ASP A 478 20.35 -0.63 -3.17
C ASP A 478 20.43 -2.07 -3.71
N ASP A 479 21.65 -2.64 -3.77
CA ASP A 479 21.91 -4.00 -4.25
C ASP A 479 21.38 -5.08 -3.27
N VAL A 480 21.46 -4.86 -1.96
CA VAL A 480 20.98 -5.81 -0.92
C VAL A 480 19.49 -5.61 -0.64
N ASP A 481 18.99 -4.38 -0.72
CA ASP A 481 17.56 -4.10 -0.57
C ASP A 481 16.74 -4.65 -1.75
N ALA A 482 17.29 -4.60 -2.98
CA ALA A 482 16.70 -5.30 -4.12
C ALA A 482 16.65 -6.83 -3.96
N GLU A 483 17.61 -7.43 -3.25
CA GLU A 483 17.59 -8.86 -2.90
C GLU A 483 16.58 -9.15 -1.76
N ARG A 484 16.38 -8.22 -0.82
CA ARG A 484 15.30 -8.26 0.19
C ARG A 484 13.92 -8.21 -0.47
N LEU A 485 13.75 -7.38 -1.49
CA LEU A 485 12.48 -7.16 -2.18
C LEU A 485 12.29 -8.04 -3.43
N SER A 486 13.12 -9.07 -3.59
CA SER A 486 13.00 -10.09 -4.65
C SER A 486 11.83 -11.05 -4.36
N LEU A 487 10.61 -10.58 -4.59
CA LEU A 487 9.36 -11.26 -4.22
C LEU A 487 9.20 -12.64 -4.87
N ILE A 488 8.99 -13.67 -4.04
CA ILE A 488 8.46 -14.96 -4.46
C ILE A 488 6.93 -14.90 -4.44
N GLN A 489 6.28 -15.42 -5.48
CA GLN A 489 4.83 -15.44 -5.60
C GLN A 489 4.16 -16.38 -4.59
N VAL A 490 3.18 -15.87 -3.86
CA VAL A 490 2.41 -16.59 -2.81
C VAL A 490 1.21 -17.31 -3.47
N VAL A 491 1.48 -18.21 -4.41
CA VAL A 491 0.48 -18.75 -5.36
C VAL A 491 0.68 -20.25 -5.59
N ASP A 492 -0.41 -21.03 -5.53
CA ASP A 492 -0.49 -22.42 -6.01
C ASP A 492 -1.16 -22.47 -7.40
N ASP A 493 -0.39 -22.87 -8.42
CA ASP A 493 -0.79 -22.97 -9.84
C ASP A 493 -2.03 -23.86 -10.08
N ASP A 494 -2.37 -24.80 -9.18
CA ASP A 494 -3.47 -25.76 -9.37
C ASP A 494 -4.79 -25.34 -8.66
N GLU A 495 -4.79 -24.31 -7.78
CA GLU A 495 -6.01 -23.84 -7.08
C GLU A 495 -6.51 -22.42 -7.50
N TRP A 496 -5.66 -21.53 -8.03
CA TRP A 496 -6.02 -20.13 -8.27
C TRP A 496 -6.32 -19.76 -9.73
N ASP A 497 -7.26 -18.83 -9.94
CA ASP A 497 -7.68 -18.35 -11.27
C ASP A 497 -6.87 -17.10 -11.65
N VAL A 498 -5.65 -17.32 -12.13
CA VAL A 498 -4.62 -16.28 -12.32
C VAL A 498 -5.01 -15.17 -13.33
N GLU A 499 -6.09 -15.34 -14.11
CA GLU A 499 -6.66 -14.28 -14.96
C GLU A 499 -7.64 -13.34 -14.19
N ALA A 500 -7.96 -13.62 -12.92
CA ALA A 500 -9.01 -12.94 -12.15
C ALA A 500 -8.49 -12.08 -10.99
N MET A 501 -7.17 -11.87 -10.94
CA MET A 501 -6.39 -11.70 -9.70
C MET A 501 -5.63 -10.36 -9.60
N GLY A 502 -5.99 -9.40 -10.44
CA GLY A 502 -5.39 -8.07 -10.46
C GLY A 502 -3.96 -8.06 -11.01
N ASP A 503 -3.34 -6.90 -10.92
CA ASP A 503 -2.19 -6.55 -11.76
C ASP A 503 -0.94 -6.10 -10.97
N GLU A 504 -0.82 -6.44 -9.68
CA GLU A 504 0.47 -6.71 -8.98
C GLU A 504 0.30 -7.92 -7.99
N PRO A 505 1.34 -8.70 -7.58
CA PRO A 505 1.16 -9.96 -6.83
C PRO A 505 0.95 -9.84 -5.31
N PRO A 506 0.24 -10.78 -4.64
CA PRO A 506 0.79 -11.32 -3.39
C PRO A 506 2.16 -11.97 -3.53
N GLY A 507 3.15 -11.30 -2.94
CA GLY A 507 4.55 -11.69 -2.93
C GLY A 507 5.15 -11.73 -1.52
N TYR A 508 6.23 -12.48 -1.37
CA TYR A 508 7.04 -12.52 -0.15
C TYR A 508 8.52 -12.36 -0.51
N GLY A 509 9.12 -11.27 -0.06
CA GLY A 509 10.57 -11.05 -0.13
C GLY A 509 11.29 -11.73 1.03
N PHE A 510 12.49 -11.26 1.38
CA PHE A 510 13.17 -11.67 2.60
C PHE A 510 12.49 -10.99 3.81
N GLY A 511 11.47 -11.65 4.38
CA GLY A 511 10.75 -11.20 5.57
C GLY A 511 9.69 -10.11 5.39
N VAL A 512 9.39 -9.70 4.16
CA VAL A 512 8.37 -8.69 3.84
C VAL A 512 7.29 -9.30 2.96
N MET A 513 6.03 -9.07 3.31
CA MET A 513 4.88 -9.35 2.44
C MET A 513 4.66 -8.15 1.52
N TYR A 514 4.15 -8.39 0.32
CA TYR A 514 3.69 -7.34 -0.58
C TYR A 514 2.35 -7.76 -1.20
N SER A 515 1.41 -6.83 -1.35
CA SER A 515 0.12 -7.01 -2.04
C SER A 515 -0.40 -5.65 -2.48
N ASP A 516 -0.88 -5.53 -3.74
CA ASP A 516 -1.66 -4.37 -4.20
C ASP A 516 -0.99 -3.01 -3.90
N GLY A 517 0.31 -2.90 -4.17
CA GLY A 517 1.17 -1.74 -3.89
C GLY A 517 1.70 -1.64 -2.46
N TRP A 518 1.05 -2.28 -1.49
CA TRP A 518 1.43 -2.24 -0.06
C TRP A 518 2.57 -3.20 0.27
N TYR A 519 3.65 -2.68 0.83
CA TYR A 519 4.67 -3.46 1.53
C TYR A 519 4.26 -3.59 2.99
N THR A 520 4.14 -4.82 3.51
CA THR A 520 3.49 -5.07 4.80
C THR A 520 4.10 -6.26 5.54
N HIS A 521 3.80 -6.37 6.84
CA HIS A 521 3.77 -7.66 7.51
C HIS A 521 2.66 -7.66 8.58
N ASN A 522 1.95 -8.79 8.71
CA ASN A 522 0.97 -8.98 9.77
C ASN A 522 1.57 -9.67 11.01
N GLY A 523 0.87 -9.58 12.13
CA GLY A 523 1.26 -10.17 13.41
C GLY A 523 0.08 -10.80 14.12
N VAL A 524 0.27 -12.02 14.61
CA VAL A 524 -0.60 -12.67 15.59
C VAL A 524 0.29 -13.36 16.62
N LEU A 525 0.07 -13.11 17.91
CA LEU A 525 0.69 -13.84 19.01
C LEU A 525 -0.25 -13.86 20.21
N PHE A 526 -0.95 -14.97 20.42
CA PHE A 526 -1.78 -15.26 21.61
C PHE A 526 -2.61 -14.06 22.12
N GLY A 527 -3.60 -13.60 21.36
CA GLY A 527 -4.47 -12.48 21.74
C GLY A 527 -3.88 -11.09 21.50
N TYR A 528 -2.67 -10.98 20.95
CA TYR A 528 -2.17 -9.76 20.30
C TYR A 528 -2.28 -9.92 18.79
N THR A 529 -2.85 -8.92 18.11
CA THR A 529 -2.94 -8.87 16.64
C THR A 529 -2.43 -7.52 16.12
N THR A 530 -1.77 -7.53 14.96
CA THR A 530 -1.00 -6.39 14.44
C THR A 530 -0.99 -6.35 12.91
N MET A 531 -1.06 -5.15 12.34
CA MET A 531 -0.73 -4.80 10.97
C MET A 531 0.28 -3.65 10.96
N VAL A 532 1.28 -3.73 10.09
CA VAL A 532 2.15 -2.63 9.70
C VAL A 532 2.29 -2.67 8.18
N ALA A 533 2.05 -1.55 7.50
CA ALA A 533 2.17 -1.45 6.05
C ALA A 533 2.61 -0.05 5.61
N TYR A 534 3.24 0.02 4.43
CA TYR A 534 3.56 1.25 3.73
C TYR A 534 3.25 1.13 2.24
N HIS A 535 2.62 2.15 1.66
CA HIS A 535 2.36 2.27 0.23
C HIS A 535 3.21 3.38 -0.38
N PRO A 536 4.34 3.08 -1.06
CA PRO A 536 5.25 4.09 -1.58
C PRO A 536 4.63 4.96 -2.70
N GLY A 537 3.59 4.46 -3.39
CA GLY A 537 2.89 5.22 -4.43
C GLY A 537 2.01 6.36 -3.92
N TYR A 538 1.65 6.35 -2.63
CA TYR A 538 0.80 7.37 -1.98
C TYR A 538 1.47 7.99 -0.73
N ASP A 539 2.72 7.59 -0.45
CA ASP A 539 3.45 7.92 0.79
C ASP A 539 2.60 7.71 2.07
N VAL A 540 1.89 6.57 2.15
CA VAL A 540 1.04 6.21 3.29
C VAL A 540 1.72 5.18 4.17
N SER A 541 1.97 5.53 5.44
CA SER A 541 2.26 4.56 6.51
C SER A 541 0.98 4.22 7.26
N LEU A 542 0.70 2.94 7.50
CA LEU A 542 -0.51 2.48 8.22
C LEU A 542 -0.19 1.37 9.23
N VAL A 543 -0.60 1.56 10.48
CA VAL A 543 -0.47 0.61 11.59
C VAL A 543 -1.84 0.35 12.22
N VAL A 544 -2.16 -0.92 12.51
CA VAL A 544 -3.35 -1.30 13.28
C VAL A 544 -2.98 -2.35 14.33
N PHE A 545 -3.24 -2.10 15.60
CA PHE A 545 -2.98 -3.00 16.74
C PHE A 545 -4.30 -3.36 17.43
N GLY A 546 -4.51 -4.63 17.82
CA GLY A 546 -5.68 -5.08 18.61
C GLY A 546 -5.31 -6.05 19.72
N ASN A 547 -5.80 -5.82 20.94
CA ASN A 547 -5.58 -6.73 22.09
C ASN A 547 -6.70 -7.76 22.23
N GLY A 548 -6.96 -8.42 21.10
CA GLY A 548 -7.72 -9.64 21.00
C GLY A 548 -7.42 -10.37 19.69
N GLU A 549 -7.92 -11.59 19.60
CA GLU A 549 -7.85 -12.48 18.44
C GLU A 549 -9.24 -13.09 18.13
N ALA A 550 -10.32 -12.40 18.55
CA ALA A 550 -11.67 -12.94 18.52
C ALA A 550 -12.16 -13.11 17.08
N ILE A 551 -12.35 -14.37 16.67
CA ILE A 551 -12.80 -14.70 15.32
C ILE A 551 -14.27 -14.30 15.15
N GLY A 552 -14.53 -13.39 14.21
CA GLY A 552 -15.83 -12.81 13.92
C GLY A 552 -16.86 -13.80 13.35
N PRO A 553 -18.13 -13.38 13.19
CA PRO A 553 -19.22 -14.24 12.68
C PRO A 553 -19.04 -14.72 11.22
N ASP A 554 -18.19 -14.03 10.49
CA ASP A 554 -17.68 -14.22 9.13
C ASP A 554 -16.45 -15.14 9.07
N GLY A 555 -15.58 -15.07 10.08
CA GLY A 555 -14.35 -15.85 10.21
C GLY A 555 -13.06 -15.03 10.31
N THR A 556 -13.15 -13.70 10.45
CA THR A 556 -12.02 -12.77 10.41
C THR A 556 -11.59 -12.26 11.80
N ILE A 557 -10.57 -11.40 11.85
CA ILE A 557 -10.05 -10.75 13.06
C ILE A 557 -10.22 -9.22 12.91
N ALA A 558 -10.63 -8.52 13.97
CA ALA A 558 -11.00 -7.10 13.90
C ALA A 558 -9.90 -6.22 13.28
N THR A 559 -8.66 -6.41 13.72
CA THR A 559 -7.46 -5.69 13.22
C THR A 559 -7.24 -5.83 11.71
N PHE A 560 -7.58 -6.99 11.12
CA PHE A 560 -7.38 -7.24 9.69
C PHE A 560 -8.55 -6.70 8.85
N VAL A 561 -9.78 -6.72 9.39
CA VAL A 561 -10.94 -6.05 8.75
C VAL A 561 -10.78 -4.53 8.82
N ALA A 562 -10.36 -4.00 9.97
CA ALA A 562 -10.07 -2.58 10.16
C ALA A 562 -8.98 -2.09 9.18
N PHE A 563 -7.90 -2.84 9.02
CA PHE A 563 -6.87 -2.53 8.02
C PHE A 563 -7.44 -2.50 6.60
N ALA A 564 -8.15 -3.55 6.18
CA ALA A 564 -8.65 -3.66 4.81
C ALA A 564 -9.75 -2.65 4.45
N GLU A 565 -10.58 -2.23 5.41
CA GLU A 565 -11.56 -1.16 5.17
C GLU A 565 -10.93 0.25 5.25
N ILE A 566 -9.79 0.43 5.94
CA ILE A 566 -8.99 1.64 5.78
C ILE A 566 -8.38 1.68 4.36
N THR A 567 -7.76 0.60 3.89
CA THR A 567 -7.13 0.59 2.55
C THR A 567 -8.14 0.68 1.40
N GLU A 568 -9.29 0.00 1.46
CA GLU A 568 -10.36 0.16 0.44
C GLU A 568 -10.87 1.60 0.35
N LEU A 569 -10.88 2.34 1.47
CA LEU A 569 -11.30 3.75 1.49
C LEU A 569 -10.21 4.73 1.02
N LEU A 570 -8.94 4.32 0.99
CA LEU A 570 -7.88 5.08 0.30
C LEU A 570 -7.93 4.81 -1.21
N GLU A 571 -8.10 3.55 -1.62
CA GLU A 571 -8.33 3.15 -3.02
C GLU A 571 -9.55 3.86 -3.63
N ASP A 572 -10.69 3.89 -2.93
CA ASP A 572 -11.89 4.60 -3.38
C ASP A 572 -11.74 6.13 -3.38
N ALA A 573 -10.83 6.70 -2.58
CA ALA A 573 -10.61 8.14 -2.49
C ALA A 573 -9.70 8.68 -3.61
N ASP A 574 -8.79 7.87 -4.16
CA ASP A 574 -8.02 8.23 -5.37
C ASP A 574 -8.90 8.15 -6.65
N LEU A 575 -9.90 7.25 -6.65
CA LEU A 575 -10.84 7.07 -7.75
C LEU A 575 -11.90 8.19 -7.91
N ASP A 576 -11.96 9.15 -6.97
CA ASP A 576 -12.83 10.34 -6.99
C ASP A 576 -12.02 11.62 -7.30
#